data_AF-A0A2H0PMM6-F1
#
_entry.id   AF-A0A2H0PMM6-F1
#
_cell.length_a   1.000
_cell.length_b   1.000
_cell.length_c   1.000
_cell.angle_alpha   90.00
_cell.angle_beta   90.00
_cell.angle_gamma   90.00
#
_symmetry.space_group_name_H-M   'P 1'
#
loop_
_entity.id
_entity.type
_entity.pdbx_description
1 polymer ?
#
loop_
_entity_poly.entity_id
_entity_poly.type
_entity_poly.pdbx_seq_one_letter_code
_entity_poly.pdbx_strand_id
1 'polypeptide(L)'
;MGMALAREQLNLYLDGLLSLSRYPEDVSRERLVQVCGDSESFEELLGEWIWVNGLSPEISLKLKLWFGLQYQNLADLFGLSIREVDQMLRGLRVRELGSYPELSHLNKDAPGSGRISCFMVEQRLSAWVDTEWEDLTGLKELQAHLEECENCRGRLKSYRQLQMKILGERKEFSAVTEEDWTLLQMQIGRKKIRNRAKWLAYGMIAIIIFIGIVWVIKSRSERAPNIYEIIDEQK
;
A
#
# COMPACT_ATOMS: atom_id res chain seq x y z
N MET A 1 -22.35 0.53 -10.89
CA MET A 1 -21.94 -0.88 -10.78
C MET A 1 -20.55 -0.93 -11.40
N GLY A 2 -19.50 -0.75 -10.58
CA GLY A 2 -18.14 -1.02 -11.05
C GLY A 2 -18.02 -2.49 -11.43
N MET A 3 -17.29 -2.79 -12.50
CA MET A 3 -16.92 -4.17 -12.80
C MET A 3 -15.80 -4.53 -11.83
N ALA A 4 -16.05 -5.49 -10.93
CA ALA A 4 -15.00 -6.03 -10.08
C ALA A 4 -13.83 -6.52 -10.94
N LEU A 5 -12.61 -6.41 -10.39
CA LEU A 5 -11.40 -6.91 -11.03
C LEU A 5 -11.58 -8.36 -11.48
N ALA A 6 -11.21 -8.63 -12.74
CA ALA A 6 -11.31 -9.97 -13.31
C ALA A 6 -10.26 -10.91 -12.69
N ARG A 7 -10.60 -12.21 -12.60
CA ARG A 7 -9.70 -13.27 -12.11
C ARG A 7 -8.37 -13.27 -12.88
N GLU A 8 -8.42 -13.06 -14.18
CA GLU A 8 -7.25 -13.00 -15.06
C GLU A 8 -6.31 -11.86 -14.65
N GLN A 9 -6.86 -10.68 -14.33
CA GLN A 9 -6.07 -9.54 -13.87
C GLN A 9 -5.43 -9.83 -12.51
N LEU A 10 -6.17 -10.46 -11.59
CA LEU A 10 -5.58 -10.89 -10.32
C LEU A 10 -4.40 -11.83 -10.53
N ASN A 11 -4.53 -12.82 -11.42
CA ASN A 11 -3.48 -13.79 -11.68
C ASN A 11 -2.19 -13.17 -12.23
N LEU A 12 -2.24 -12.01 -12.90
CA LEU A 12 -1.03 -11.28 -13.33
C LEU A 12 -0.19 -10.76 -12.14
N TYR A 13 -0.87 -10.43 -11.04
CA TYR A 13 -0.26 -9.79 -9.87
C TYR A 13 -0.21 -10.69 -8.63
N LEU A 14 -0.79 -11.89 -8.72
CA LEU A 14 -0.98 -12.85 -7.64
C LEU A 14 0.32 -13.10 -6.88
N ASP A 15 1.38 -13.42 -7.61
CA ASP A 15 2.67 -13.76 -7.01
C ASP A 15 3.26 -12.62 -6.19
N GLY A 16 3.17 -11.39 -6.70
CA GLY A 16 3.64 -10.21 -5.99
C GLY A 16 2.81 -9.96 -4.74
N LEU A 17 1.48 -10.03 -4.86
CA LEU A 17 0.55 -9.77 -3.75
C LEU A 17 0.70 -10.82 -2.64
N LEU A 18 0.73 -12.10 -2.98
CA LEU A 18 0.92 -13.19 -2.01
C LEU A 18 2.31 -13.19 -1.39
N SER A 19 3.36 -12.82 -2.14
CA SER A 19 4.72 -12.68 -1.60
C SER A 19 4.84 -11.58 -0.54
N LEU A 20 3.95 -10.59 -0.56
CA LEU A 20 3.88 -9.53 0.45
C LEU A 20 3.05 -9.90 1.68
N SER A 21 2.33 -11.03 1.64
CA SER A 21 1.47 -11.43 2.75
C SER A 21 2.26 -11.79 4.00
N ARG A 22 1.70 -11.45 5.17
CA ARG A 22 2.19 -11.92 6.48
C ARG A 22 1.53 -13.22 6.94
N TYR A 23 0.53 -13.69 6.22
CA TYR A 23 -0.29 -14.83 6.60
C TYR A 23 0.12 -16.11 5.88
N PRO A 24 -0.29 -17.30 6.38
CA PRO A 24 -0.18 -18.54 5.60
C PRO A 24 -0.84 -18.39 4.23
N GLU A 25 -0.34 -19.13 3.24
CA GLU A 25 -0.75 -18.99 1.84
C GLU A 25 -2.28 -19.12 1.67
N ASP A 26 -2.89 -20.16 2.22
CA ASP A 26 -4.33 -20.41 2.08
C ASP A 26 -5.18 -19.23 2.58
N VAL A 27 -4.80 -18.66 3.74
CA VAL A 27 -5.47 -17.50 4.34
C VAL A 27 -5.24 -16.25 3.49
N SER A 28 -4.04 -16.10 2.95
CA SER A 28 -3.66 -14.97 2.09
C SER A 28 -4.44 -15.00 0.78
N ARG A 29 -4.57 -16.18 0.17
CA ARG A 29 -5.27 -16.39 -1.09
C ARG A 29 -6.77 -16.11 -0.95
N GLU A 30 -7.41 -16.64 0.09
CA GLU A 30 -8.83 -16.35 0.35
C GLU A 30 -9.06 -14.85 0.55
N ARG A 31 -8.24 -14.19 1.38
CA ARG A 31 -8.34 -12.75 1.62
C ARG A 31 -8.11 -11.94 0.36
N LEU A 32 -7.13 -12.32 -0.45
CA LEU A 32 -6.79 -11.62 -1.67
C LEU A 32 -7.95 -11.68 -2.67
N VAL A 33 -8.58 -12.85 -2.83
CA VAL A 33 -9.78 -13.00 -3.67
C VAL A 33 -10.94 -12.14 -3.13
N GLN A 34 -11.09 -12.06 -1.80
CA GLN A 34 -12.09 -11.19 -1.18
C GLN A 34 -11.83 -9.71 -1.49
N VAL A 35 -10.60 -9.22 -1.26
CA VAL A 35 -10.25 -7.82 -1.54
C VAL A 35 -10.41 -7.51 -3.01
N CYS A 36 -9.96 -8.41 -3.90
CA CYS A 36 -10.12 -8.29 -5.34
C CYS A 36 -11.60 -8.16 -5.76
N GLY A 37 -12.49 -8.97 -5.17
CA GLY A 37 -13.93 -8.90 -5.45
C GLY A 37 -14.60 -7.63 -4.93
N ASP A 38 -13.97 -6.92 -3.99
CA ASP A 38 -14.45 -5.66 -3.44
C ASP A 38 -13.77 -4.43 -4.09
N SER A 39 -12.75 -4.62 -4.94
CA SER A 39 -11.99 -3.55 -5.59
C SER A 39 -12.41 -3.33 -7.04
N GLU A 40 -12.50 -2.07 -7.46
CA GLU A 40 -12.86 -1.66 -8.83
C GLU A 40 -11.62 -1.43 -9.72
N SER A 41 -10.43 -1.26 -9.12
CA SER A 41 -9.16 -1.00 -9.82
C SER A 41 -7.97 -1.69 -9.16
N PHE A 42 -6.88 -1.86 -9.92
CA PHE A 42 -5.65 -2.47 -9.38
C PHE A 42 -5.04 -1.62 -8.27
N GLU A 43 -5.12 -0.30 -8.39
CA GLU A 43 -4.66 0.67 -7.40
C GLU A 43 -5.43 0.52 -6.08
N GLU A 44 -6.76 0.37 -6.14
CA GLU A 44 -7.60 0.11 -4.98
C GLU A 44 -7.29 -1.24 -4.34
N LEU A 45 -7.17 -2.31 -5.15
CA LEU A 45 -6.76 -3.64 -4.69
C LEU A 45 -5.43 -3.57 -3.95
N LEU A 46 -4.43 -2.88 -4.52
CA LEU A 46 -3.12 -2.77 -3.92
C LEU A 46 -3.13 -1.95 -2.63
N GLY A 47 -3.88 -0.84 -2.60
CA GLY A 47 -4.04 0.00 -1.40
C GLY A 47 -4.70 -0.77 -0.25
N GLU A 48 -5.81 -1.45 -0.52
CA GLU A 48 -6.49 -2.32 0.46
C GLU A 48 -5.59 -3.47 0.91
N TRP A 49 -4.82 -4.07 -0.01
CA TRP A 49 -3.90 -5.16 0.32
C TRP A 49 -2.76 -4.71 1.24
N ILE A 50 -2.20 -3.53 1.00
CA ILE A 50 -1.19 -2.88 1.86
C ILE A 50 -1.78 -2.65 3.26
N TRP A 51 -3.00 -2.12 3.34
CA TRP A 51 -3.69 -1.85 4.59
C TRP A 51 -3.97 -3.14 5.39
N VAL A 52 -4.58 -4.15 4.75
CA VAL A 52 -4.94 -5.43 5.37
C VAL A 52 -3.73 -6.17 5.93
N ASN A 53 -2.57 -6.05 5.28
CA ASN A 53 -1.33 -6.68 5.74
C ASN A 53 -0.47 -5.78 6.65
N GLY A 54 -0.88 -4.52 6.87
CA GLY A 54 -0.13 -3.54 7.66
C GLY A 54 1.29 -3.34 7.15
N LEU A 55 1.45 -3.23 5.82
CA LEU A 55 2.75 -3.08 5.17
C LEU A 55 3.25 -1.65 5.33
N SER A 56 4.52 -1.49 5.73
CA SER A 56 5.15 -0.18 5.91
C SER A 56 5.63 0.38 4.57
N PRO A 57 5.86 1.70 4.45
CA PRO A 57 6.46 2.30 3.25
C PRO A 57 7.82 1.72 2.84
N GLU A 58 8.47 0.92 3.69
CA GLU A 58 9.73 0.23 3.37
C GLU A 58 9.58 -0.80 2.23
N ILE A 59 8.36 -1.30 1.99
CA ILE A 59 8.10 -2.20 0.86
C ILE A 59 7.99 -1.47 -0.49
N SER A 60 8.08 -0.13 -0.52
CA SER A 60 7.85 0.66 -1.74
C SER A 60 8.78 0.28 -2.89
N LEU A 61 10.03 -0.11 -2.60
CA LEU A 61 10.94 -0.63 -3.63
C LEU A 61 10.42 -1.94 -4.25
N LYS A 62 9.86 -2.85 -3.43
CA LYS A 62 9.26 -4.09 -3.91
C LYS A 62 8.02 -3.78 -4.75
N LEU A 63 7.14 -2.92 -4.25
CA LEU A 63 5.93 -2.51 -4.98
C LEU A 63 6.28 -1.94 -6.35
N LYS A 64 7.25 -1.04 -6.39
CA LYS A 64 7.72 -0.44 -7.63
C LYS A 64 8.21 -1.48 -8.63
N LEU A 65 9.09 -2.38 -8.19
CA LEU A 65 9.75 -3.33 -9.08
C LEU A 65 8.83 -4.50 -9.48
N TRP A 66 8.00 -4.99 -8.56
CA TRP A 66 7.15 -6.17 -8.81
C TRP A 66 5.92 -5.85 -9.65
N PHE A 67 5.40 -4.63 -9.53
CA PHE A 67 4.18 -4.21 -10.22
C PHE A 67 4.43 -3.12 -11.28
N GLY A 68 5.67 -2.65 -11.44
CA GLY A 68 6.02 -1.63 -12.42
C GLY A 68 5.38 -0.27 -12.15
N LEU A 69 5.11 0.05 -10.87
CA LEU A 69 4.41 1.29 -10.49
C LEU A 69 5.23 2.52 -10.81
N GLN A 70 4.56 3.56 -11.30
CA GLN A 70 5.16 4.88 -11.46
C GLN A 70 5.28 5.60 -10.10
N TYR A 71 6.13 6.63 -9.99
CA TYR A 71 6.22 7.43 -8.77
C TYR A 71 4.87 8.06 -8.41
N GLN A 72 4.06 8.42 -9.41
CA GLN A 72 2.70 8.90 -9.18
C GLN A 72 1.80 7.86 -8.51
N ASN A 73 1.83 6.60 -8.96
CA ASN A 73 1.02 5.54 -8.34
C ASN A 73 1.42 5.31 -6.88
N LEU A 74 2.72 5.33 -6.58
CA LEU A 74 3.21 5.21 -5.20
C LEU A 74 2.84 6.43 -4.35
N ALA A 75 2.88 7.63 -4.94
CA ALA A 75 2.47 8.87 -4.28
C ALA A 75 1.00 8.78 -3.84
N ASP A 76 0.13 8.32 -4.74
CA ASP A 76 -1.29 8.14 -4.45
C ASP A 76 -1.53 7.04 -3.40
N LEU A 77 -0.83 5.90 -3.49
CA LEU A 77 -0.95 4.79 -2.55
C LEU A 77 -0.55 5.16 -1.12
N PHE A 78 0.46 6.01 -0.95
CA PHE A 78 0.99 6.38 0.36
C PHE A 78 0.55 7.77 0.83
N GLY A 79 -0.21 8.52 0.04
CA GLY A 79 -0.58 9.90 0.34
C GLY A 79 0.63 10.84 0.45
N LEU A 80 1.62 10.64 -0.42
CA LEU A 80 2.88 11.40 -0.47
C LEU A 80 2.95 12.21 -1.78
N SER A 81 3.82 13.21 -1.84
CA SER A 81 4.19 13.85 -3.11
C SER A 81 5.17 12.99 -3.92
N ILE A 82 5.22 13.16 -5.24
CA ILE A 82 6.20 12.49 -6.13
C ILE A 82 7.63 12.70 -5.63
N ARG A 83 7.94 13.91 -5.15
CA ARG A 83 9.27 14.25 -4.61
C ARG A 83 9.60 13.46 -3.34
N GLU A 84 8.63 13.28 -2.45
CA GLU A 84 8.80 12.45 -1.25
C GLU A 84 8.96 10.98 -1.59
N VAL A 85 8.23 10.48 -2.60
CA VAL A 85 8.42 9.12 -3.13
C VAL A 85 9.83 8.93 -3.69
N ASP A 86 10.32 9.84 -4.54
CA ASP A 86 11.67 9.81 -5.08
C ASP A 86 12.73 9.83 -3.97
N GLN A 87 12.58 10.70 -2.96
CA GLN A 87 13.45 10.73 -1.78
C GLN A 87 13.39 9.44 -0.96
N MET A 88 12.19 8.89 -0.73
CA MET A 88 11.98 7.64 0.00
C MET A 88 12.68 6.48 -0.72
N LEU A 89 12.45 6.31 -2.03
CA LEU A 89 13.04 5.23 -2.82
C LEU A 89 14.57 5.36 -2.87
N ARG A 90 15.11 6.57 -3.03
CA ARG A 90 16.56 6.82 -2.88
C ARG A 90 17.07 6.41 -1.50
N GLY A 91 16.39 6.83 -0.44
CA GLY A 91 16.76 6.50 0.95
C GLY A 91 16.77 4.99 1.20
N LEU A 92 15.77 4.27 0.70
CA LEU A 92 15.71 2.80 0.80
C LEU A 92 16.86 2.14 0.02
N ARG A 93 17.19 2.62 -1.19
CA ARG A 93 18.32 2.10 -1.96
C ARG A 93 19.66 2.36 -1.29
N VAL A 94 19.86 3.56 -0.73
CA VAL A 94 21.07 3.89 0.04
C VAL A 94 21.18 3.02 1.28
N ARG A 95 20.08 2.73 1.96
CA ARG A 95 20.06 1.81 3.10
C ARG A 95 20.51 0.40 2.71
N GLU A 96 20.00 -0.13 1.60
CA GLU A 96 20.33 -1.48 1.12
C GLU A 96 21.73 -1.59 0.50
N LEU A 97 22.18 -0.58 -0.23
CA LEU A 97 23.47 -0.56 -0.92
C LEU A 97 24.62 -0.03 -0.05
N GLY A 98 24.30 0.53 1.12
CA GLY A 98 25.22 1.31 1.92
C GLY A 98 25.52 2.69 1.32
N SER A 99 26.27 3.48 2.09
CA SER A 99 26.77 4.77 1.67
C SER A 99 27.59 4.64 0.39
N TYR A 100 27.41 5.59 -0.53
CA TYR A 100 28.32 5.74 -1.66
C TYR A 100 29.76 5.86 -1.11
N PRO A 101 30.77 5.23 -1.73
CA PRO A 101 32.15 5.28 -1.26
C PRO A 101 32.55 6.72 -0.94
N GLU A 102 33.27 6.92 0.17
CA GLU A 102 33.71 8.26 0.54
C GLU A 102 34.36 8.94 -0.65
N LEU A 103 33.91 10.16 -0.94
CA LEU A 103 34.41 11.01 -2.02
C LEU A 103 35.89 11.40 -1.83
N SER A 104 36.59 10.82 -0.85
CA SER A 104 38.03 10.89 -0.63
C SER A 104 38.84 10.38 -1.83
N HIS A 105 38.21 9.59 -2.72
CA HIS A 105 38.78 9.17 -4.01
C HIS A 105 38.28 9.97 -5.22
N LEU A 106 37.56 11.08 -5.04
CA LEU A 106 37.42 12.07 -6.12
C LEU A 106 38.81 12.61 -6.39
N ASN A 107 39.50 11.99 -7.36
CA ASN A 107 40.67 12.53 -8.01
C ASN A 107 40.39 14.00 -8.28
N LYS A 108 41.02 14.89 -7.50
CA LYS A 108 41.08 16.33 -7.79
C LYS A 108 41.69 16.60 -9.17
N ASP A 109 42.31 15.58 -9.76
CA ASP A 109 43.04 15.62 -11.02
C ASP A 109 42.38 14.82 -12.16
N ALA A 110 41.19 14.25 -11.98
CA ALA A 110 40.44 13.72 -13.11
C ALA A 110 39.78 14.92 -13.82
N PRO A 111 40.25 15.32 -15.01
CA PRO A 111 39.64 16.44 -15.74
C PRO A 111 38.16 16.13 -15.89
N GLY A 112 37.33 17.06 -15.42
CA GLY A 112 35.89 16.87 -15.17
C GLY A 112 35.22 15.95 -16.18
N SER A 113 34.98 14.72 -15.75
CA SER A 113 34.31 13.73 -16.56
C SER A 113 32.81 14.05 -16.61
N GLY A 114 32.41 14.80 -17.62
CA GLY A 114 31.05 15.30 -17.79
C GLY A 114 30.71 16.59 -17.02
N ARG A 115 29.60 17.21 -17.41
CA ARG A 115 29.10 18.49 -16.85
C ARG A 115 28.53 18.39 -15.44
N ILE A 116 28.40 17.17 -14.89
CA ILE A 116 27.74 16.90 -13.61
C ILE A 116 28.66 16.14 -12.65
N SER A 117 28.52 16.40 -11.35
CA SER A 117 29.31 15.75 -10.30
C SER A 117 28.81 14.33 -9.97
N CYS A 118 29.66 13.48 -9.39
CA CYS A 118 29.25 12.15 -8.90
C CYS A 118 28.08 12.23 -7.90
N PHE A 119 28.00 13.31 -7.11
CA PHE A 119 26.87 13.58 -6.24
C PHE A 119 25.57 13.76 -7.05
N MET A 120 25.59 14.58 -8.09
CA MET A 120 24.43 14.78 -8.98
C MET A 120 24.04 13.49 -9.69
N VAL A 121 25.01 12.67 -10.06
CA VAL A 121 24.79 11.35 -10.65
C VAL A 121 24.05 10.44 -9.67
N GLU A 122 24.48 10.33 -8.41
CA GLU A 122 23.78 9.52 -7.40
C GLU A 122 22.32 9.99 -7.20
N GLN A 123 22.07 11.30 -7.16
CA GLN A 123 20.70 11.84 -7.03
C GLN A 123 19.79 11.44 -8.21
N ARG A 124 20.40 11.23 -9.37
CA ARG A 124 19.75 10.95 -10.66
C ARG A 124 19.64 9.45 -10.95
N LEU A 125 20.58 8.63 -10.47
CA LEU A 125 20.64 7.18 -10.76
C LEU A 125 19.33 6.46 -10.44
N SER A 126 18.69 6.79 -9.31
CA SER A 126 17.41 6.19 -8.90
C SER A 126 16.33 6.32 -10.00
N ALA A 127 16.06 7.54 -10.43
CA ALA A 127 15.08 7.84 -11.46
C ALA A 127 15.44 7.20 -12.82
N TRP A 128 16.73 7.19 -13.18
CA TRP A 128 17.18 6.59 -14.44
C TRP A 128 16.98 5.08 -14.47
N VAL A 129 17.35 4.38 -13.40
CA VAL A 129 17.19 2.92 -13.31
C VAL A 129 15.70 2.54 -13.24
N ASP A 130 14.87 3.45 -12.74
CA ASP A 130 13.41 3.32 -12.71
C ASP A 130 12.73 3.71 -14.03
N THR A 131 13.48 4.19 -15.03
CA THR A 131 12.97 4.74 -16.30
C THR A 131 12.02 5.94 -16.16
N GLU A 132 12.05 6.61 -15.02
CA GLU A 132 11.22 7.79 -14.72
C GLU A 132 12.02 9.07 -14.85
N TRP A 133 12.43 9.35 -16.08
CA TRP A 133 13.25 10.50 -16.38
C TRP A 133 12.55 11.45 -17.36
N GLU A 134 12.31 12.68 -16.93
CA GLU A 134 11.59 13.69 -17.73
C GLU A 134 12.52 14.49 -18.67
N ASP A 135 13.77 14.72 -18.28
CA ASP A 135 14.71 15.59 -19.02
C ASP A 135 15.74 14.83 -19.88
N LEU A 136 15.49 14.74 -21.19
CA LEU A 136 16.43 14.10 -22.14
C LEU A 136 17.85 14.72 -22.14
N THR A 137 18.01 15.99 -21.77
CA THR A 137 19.33 16.65 -21.71
C THR A 137 20.15 16.11 -20.55
N GLY A 138 19.57 16.07 -19.35
CA GLY A 138 20.20 15.49 -18.17
C GLY A 138 20.58 14.02 -18.33
N LEU A 139 19.85 13.26 -19.16
CA LEU A 139 20.16 11.86 -19.46
C LEU A 139 21.48 11.71 -20.23
N LYS A 140 21.74 12.57 -21.23
CA LYS A 140 22.99 12.54 -22.00
C LYS A 140 24.19 12.86 -21.11
N GLU A 141 24.05 13.84 -20.21
CA GLU A 141 25.10 14.19 -19.24
C GLU A 141 25.37 13.06 -18.25
N LEU A 142 24.32 12.37 -17.79
CA LEU A 142 24.45 11.20 -16.94
C LEU A 142 25.18 10.05 -17.66
N GLN A 143 24.81 9.75 -18.91
CA GLN A 143 25.45 8.71 -19.71
C GLN A 143 26.94 9.00 -19.92
N ALA A 144 27.29 10.22 -20.36
CA ALA A 144 28.67 10.63 -20.54
C ALA A 144 29.49 10.47 -19.25
N HIS A 145 28.94 10.89 -18.11
CA HIS A 145 29.63 10.72 -16.83
C HIS A 145 29.85 9.23 -16.47
N LEU A 146 28.89 8.35 -16.75
CA LEU A 146 29.01 6.91 -16.48
C LEU A 146 30.00 6.19 -17.41
N GLU A 147 30.25 6.74 -18.60
CA GLU A 147 31.26 6.27 -19.55
C GLU A 147 32.70 6.62 -19.09
N GLU A 148 32.84 7.61 -18.23
CA GLU A 148 34.15 8.11 -17.81
C GLU A 148 34.46 7.81 -16.32
N CYS A 149 33.43 7.73 -15.46
CA CYS A 149 33.60 7.49 -14.03
C CYS A 149 33.33 6.02 -13.65
N GLU A 150 34.40 5.26 -13.39
CA GLU A 150 34.31 3.86 -12.97
C GLU A 150 33.50 3.67 -11.67
N ASN A 151 33.63 4.60 -10.71
CA ASN A 151 32.90 4.55 -9.45
C ASN A 151 31.37 4.68 -9.65
N CYS A 152 30.93 5.65 -10.46
CA CYS A 152 29.52 5.82 -10.80
C CYS A 152 28.97 4.64 -11.62
N ARG A 153 29.78 4.08 -12.53
CA ARG A 153 29.41 2.86 -13.26
C ARG A 153 29.27 1.65 -12.34
N GLY A 154 30.21 1.48 -11.41
CA GLY A 154 30.15 0.45 -10.37
C GLY A 154 28.88 0.60 -9.53
N ARG A 155 28.55 1.82 -9.15
CA ARG A 155 27.31 2.12 -8.40
C ARG A 155 26.05 1.78 -9.19
N LEU A 156 25.97 2.14 -10.47
CA LEU A 156 24.87 1.72 -11.35
C LEU A 156 24.71 0.20 -11.38
N LYS A 157 25.83 -0.54 -11.47
CA LYS A 157 25.81 -2.01 -11.42
C LYS A 157 25.21 -2.50 -10.11
N SER A 158 25.57 -1.89 -8.97
CA SER A 158 24.97 -2.20 -7.67
C SER A 158 23.47 -1.93 -7.63
N TYR A 159 22.98 -0.81 -8.19
CA TYR A 159 21.53 -0.54 -8.30
C TYR A 159 20.81 -1.65 -9.08
N ARG A 160 21.35 -2.08 -10.22
CA ARG A 160 20.77 -3.16 -11.03
C ARG A 160 20.80 -4.51 -10.30
N GLN A 161 21.89 -4.81 -9.59
CA GLN A 161 21.99 -6.01 -8.77
C GLN A 161 20.96 -6.01 -7.64
N LEU A 162 20.72 -4.87 -7.00
CA LEU A 162 19.67 -4.72 -5.99
C LEU A 162 18.28 -4.95 -6.61
N GLN A 163 17.99 -4.39 -7.79
CA GLN A 163 16.72 -4.66 -8.47
C GLN A 163 16.54 -6.16 -8.77
N MET A 164 17.58 -6.82 -9.28
CA MET A 164 17.55 -8.26 -9.54
C MET A 164 17.34 -9.06 -8.26
N LYS A 165 18.00 -8.69 -7.17
CA LYS A 165 17.80 -9.31 -5.85
C LYS A 165 16.33 -9.17 -5.41
N ILE A 166 15.78 -7.96 -5.46
CA ILE A 166 14.40 -7.69 -5.05
C ILE A 166 13.41 -8.47 -5.94
N LEU A 167 13.63 -8.51 -7.25
CA LEU A 167 12.79 -9.29 -8.18
C LEU A 167 12.85 -10.79 -7.87
N GLY A 168 14.04 -11.31 -7.50
CA GLY A 168 14.23 -12.71 -7.10
C GLY A 168 13.62 -13.09 -5.75
N GLU A 169 13.21 -12.12 -4.92
CA GLU A 169 12.48 -12.39 -3.67
C GLU A 169 10.99 -12.69 -3.92
N ARG A 170 10.48 -12.46 -5.13
CA ARG A 170 9.10 -12.79 -5.52
C ARG A 170 8.96 -14.31 -5.60
N LYS A 171 8.04 -14.86 -4.80
CA LYS A 171 7.70 -16.28 -4.82
C LYS A 171 6.71 -16.55 -5.94
N GLU A 172 6.78 -17.75 -6.50
CA GLU A 172 5.82 -18.25 -7.50
C GLU A 172 4.67 -18.96 -6.78
N PHE A 173 3.45 -18.65 -7.17
CA PHE A 173 2.24 -19.27 -6.66
C PHE A 173 1.41 -19.83 -7.81
N SER A 174 0.65 -20.89 -7.54
CA SER A 174 -0.29 -21.42 -8.51
C SER A 174 -1.39 -20.40 -8.81
N ALA A 175 -1.69 -20.20 -10.09
CA ALA A 175 -2.80 -19.35 -10.52
C ALA A 175 -4.12 -19.79 -9.87
N VAL A 176 -5.00 -18.82 -9.59
CA VAL A 176 -6.35 -19.11 -9.12
C VAL A 176 -7.17 -19.65 -10.29
N THR A 177 -7.59 -20.91 -10.17
CA THR A 177 -8.44 -21.57 -11.17
C THR A 177 -9.86 -20.99 -11.13
N GLU A 178 -10.65 -21.23 -12.18
CA GLU A 178 -12.06 -20.81 -12.19
C GLU A 178 -12.87 -21.53 -11.08
N GLU A 179 -12.53 -22.79 -10.82
CA GLU A 179 -13.14 -23.60 -9.76
C GLU A 179 -12.83 -23.02 -8.38
N ASP A 180 -11.56 -22.69 -8.12
CA ASP A 180 -11.14 -22.05 -6.86
C ASP A 180 -11.79 -20.66 -6.71
N TRP A 181 -11.82 -19.88 -7.78
CA TRP A 181 -12.41 -18.55 -7.79
C TRP A 181 -13.90 -18.59 -7.43
N THR A 182 -14.68 -19.45 -8.10
CA THR A 182 -16.11 -19.61 -7.83
C THR A 182 -16.37 -20.14 -6.42
N LEU A 183 -15.58 -21.12 -5.95
CA LEU A 183 -15.67 -21.64 -4.60
C LEU A 183 -15.41 -20.56 -3.55
N LEU A 184 -14.33 -19.78 -3.73
CA LEU A 184 -13.97 -18.70 -2.81
C LEU A 184 -15.02 -17.59 -2.82
N GLN A 185 -15.52 -17.18 -3.98
CA GLN A 185 -16.61 -16.20 -4.10
C GLN A 185 -17.89 -16.67 -3.38
N MET A 186 -18.26 -17.95 -3.52
CA MET A 186 -19.39 -18.52 -2.78
C MET A 186 -19.17 -18.52 -1.27
N GLN A 187 -17.97 -18.86 -0.80
CA GLN A 187 -17.63 -18.84 0.63
C GLN A 187 -17.69 -17.42 1.20
N ILE A 188 -17.15 -16.44 0.47
CA ILE A 188 -17.21 -15.01 0.82
C ILE A 188 -18.67 -14.54 0.88
N GLY A 189 -19.49 -14.87 -0.12
CA GLY A 189 -20.91 -14.54 -0.15
C GLY A 189 -21.67 -15.07 1.07
N ARG A 190 -21.46 -16.35 1.42
CA ARG A 190 -22.05 -16.97 2.62
C ARG A 190 -21.62 -16.26 3.91
N LYS A 191 -20.34 -15.89 4.03
CA LYS A 191 -19.82 -15.14 5.19
C LYS A 191 -20.44 -13.74 5.28
N LYS A 192 -20.55 -13.01 4.16
CA LYS A 192 -21.18 -11.67 4.11
C LYS A 192 -22.65 -11.73 4.54
N ILE A 193 -23.43 -12.69 4.03
CA ILE A 193 -24.84 -12.87 4.43
C ILE A 193 -24.94 -13.16 5.94
N ARG A 194 -24.10 -14.08 6.45
CA ARG A 194 -24.09 -14.42 7.88
C ARG A 194 -23.73 -13.22 8.76
N ASN A 195 -22.77 -12.40 8.35
CA ASN A 195 -22.37 -11.20 9.10
C ASN A 195 -23.46 -10.13 9.06
N ARG A 196 -24.12 -9.91 7.91
CA ARG A 196 -25.28 -9.01 7.82
C ARG A 196 -26.43 -9.46 8.73
N ALA A 197 -26.73 -10.76 8.77
CA ALA A 197 -27.75 -11.30 9.67
C ALA A 197 -27.41 -11.04 11.16
N LYS A 198 -26.14 -11.19 11.55
CA LYS A 198 -25.68 -10.84 12.92
C LYS A 198 -25.83 -9.36 13.22
N TRP A 199 -25.43 -8.48 12.30
CA TRP A 199 -25.59 -7.04 12.46
C TRP A 199 -27.05 -6.61 12.59
N LEU A 200 -27.95 -7.19 11.78
CA LEU A 200 -29.39 -6.95 11.90
C LEU A 200 -29.95 -7.44 13.24
N ALA A 201 -29.52 -8.61 13.72
CA ALA A 201 -29.93 -9.11 15.03
C ALA A 201 -29.47 -8.17 16.17
N TYR A 202 -28.22 -7.72 16.14
CA TYR A 202 -27.72 -6.74 17.12
C TYR A 202 -28.45 -5.39 17.03
N GLY A 203 -28.75 -4.92 15.82
CA GLY A 203 -29.55 -3.72 15.58
C GLY A 203 -30.95 -3.84 16.19
N MET A 204 -31.62 -4.98 16.01
CA MET A 204 -32.94 -5.21 16.62
C MET A 204 -32.87 -5.24 18.15
N ILE A 205 -31.86 -5.88 18.73
CA ILE A 205 -31.66 -5.90 20.19
C ILE A 205 -31.47 -4.46 20.73
N ALA A 206 -30.64 -3.66 20.07
CA ALA A 206 -30.41 -2.27 20.46
C ALA A 206 -31.69 -1.43 20.40
N ILE A 207 -32.52 -1.62 19.36
CA ILE A 207 -33.81 -0.94 19.22
C ILE A 207 -34.78 -1.35 20.34
N ILE A 208 -34.87 -2.65 20.67
CA ILE A 208 -35.73 -3.14 21.77
C ILE A 208 -35.33 -2.52 23.10
N ILE A 209 -34.02 -2.48 23.39
CA ILE A 209 -33.48 -1.84 24.61
C ILE A 209 -33.83 -0.35 24.63
N PHE A 210 -33.66 0.35 23.52
CA PHE A 210 -33.97 1.77 23.41
C PHE A 210 -35.46 2.04 23.65
N ILE A 211 -36.36 1.26 23.03
CA ILE A 211 -37.81 1.37 23.26
C ILE A 211 -38.15 1.11 24.73
N GLY A 212 -37.54 0.10 25.35
CA GLY A 212 -37.71 -0.20 26.78
C GLY A 212 -37.31 0.99 27.67
N ILE A 213 -36.17 1.62 27.40
CA ILE A 213 -35.71 2.81 28.15
C ILE A 213 -36.71 3.97 27.98
N VAL A 214 -37.12 4.28 26.74
CA VAL A 214 -38.08 5.35 26.46
C VAL A 214 -39.42 5.09 27.16
N TRP A 215 -39.88 3.83 27.19
CA TRP A 215 -41.10 3.45 27.87
C TRP A 215 -41.02 3.62 29.39
N VAL A 216 -39.89 3.25 30.01
CA VAL A 216 -39.63 3.45 31.45
C VAL A 216 -39.56 4.92 31.82
N ILE A 217 -38.93 5.76 30.98
CA ILE A 217 -38.88 7.22 31.21
C ILE A 217 -40.30 7.80 31.14
N LYS A 218 -41.09 7.38 30.15
CA LYS A 218 -42.47 7.87 29.98
C LYS A 218 -43.39 7.40 31.10
N SER A 219 -43.23 6.17 31.60
CA SER A 219 -44.05 5.65 32.71
C SER A 219 -43.71 6.28 34.06
N ARG A 220 -42.47 6.74 34.25
CA ARG A 220 -42.08 7.54 35.43
C ARG A 220 -42.58 8.99 35.41
N SER A 221 -43.26 9.43 34.36
CA SER A 221 -43.89 10.76 34.26
C SER A 221 -45.19 10.90 35.07
N GLU A 222 -45.44 10.03 36.05
CA GLU A 222 -46.39 10.37 37.11
C GLU A 222 -45.80 11.55 37.87
N ARG A 223 -46.48 12.69 37.73
CA ARG A 223 -46.14 13.99 38.27
C ARG A 223 -45.63 13.85 39.69
N ALA A 224 -44.36 14.18 39.93
CA ALA A 224 -43.94 14.53 41.29
C ALA A 224 -44.89 15.64 41.75
N PRO A 225 -45.63 15.47 42.87
CA PRO A 225 -46.57 16.47 43.34
C PRO A 225 -45.81 17.78 43.49
N ASN A 226 -46.38 18.84 42.93
CA ASN A 226 -45.81 20.16 42.99
C ASN A 226 -45.72 20.53 44.47
N ILE A 227 -44.51 20.83 44.98
CA ILE A 227 -44.25 21.08 46.42
C ILE A 227 -45.18 22.16 47.02
N TYR A 228 -45.78 22.99 46.17
CA TYR A 228 -46.77 24.01 46.53
C TYR A 228 -48.15 23.48 46.96
N GLU A 229 -48.54 22.24 46.65
CA GLU A 229 -49.83 21.68 47.09
C GLU A 229 -49.81 21.16 48.54
N ILE A 230 -48.63 20.94 49.13
CA ILE A 230 -48.51 20.42 50.51
C ILE A 230 -48.67 21.54 51.56
N ILE A 231 -48.51 22.80 51.17
CA ILE A 231 -48.51 23.95 52.11
C ILE A 231 -49.94 24.46 52.40
N ASP A 232 -50.90 24.23 51.49
CA ASP A 232 -52.27 24.71 51.66
C ASP A 232 -53.17 23.76 52.50
N GLU A 233 -52.75 22.53 52.76
CA GLU A 233 -53.51 21.58 53.62
C GLU A 233 -53.18 21.69 55.12
N GLN A 234 -52.25 22.57 55.54
CA GLN A 234 -51.88 22.77 56.95
C GLN A 234 -52.38 24.10 57.57
N LYS A 235 -53.33 24.79 56.94
CA LYS A 235 -54.03 25.96 57.53
C LYS A 235 -55.50 25.67 57.74
#